data_AF-A0A327J5K2-F1
#
_entry.id   AF-A0A327J5K2-F1
#
_cell.length_a   1.000
_cell.length_b   1.000
_cell.length_c   1.000
_cell.angle_alpha   90.00
_cell.angle_beta   90.00
_cell.angle_gamma   90.00
#
_symmetry.space_group_name_H-M   'P 1'
#
loop_
_entity.id
_entity.type
_entity.pdbx_description
1 polymer ?
#
loop_
_entity_poly.entity_id
_entity_poly.type
_entity_poly.pdbx_seq_one_letter_code
_entity_poly.pdbx_strand_id
1 'polypeptide(L)'
;MFSNKKFAFTLAEVMVTMSIVGVVAAMTIPTLHYQRVKREYSAKLKNFYSRMNNAILDMQMDKGSFSDMQLVRNEERDPGNKCGYNWYIANLDPYYGHEYVDATHKTVYFRDGSKLILHGKYGCLDVDYDVNGDKGPNRQGFDQYRFLYCFDNGSRVAHFGREDIFFGTYGSGLTAANTTRAQMVAKCGTKTDTADGRLWCTKLLENDQWEFKSDYPWKF
;
A
#
# COMPACT_ATOMS: atom_id res chain seq x y z
N MET A 1 61.53 26.62 -21.41
CA MET A 1 60.73 26.31 -20.21
C MET A 1 59.27 26.55 -20.57
N PHE A 2 58.49 25.50 -20.86
CA PHE A 2 57.11 25.66 -21.31
C PHE A 2 56.23 26.06 -20.12
N SER A 3 55.66 27.26 -20.19
CA SER A 3 54.71 27.77 -19.18
C SER A 3 53.38 27.03 -19.34
N ASN A 4 53.07 26.13 -18.40
CA ASN A 4 51.74 25.52 -18.29
C ASN A 4 50.74 26.60 -17.88
N LYS A 5 50.08 27.21 -18.86
CA LYS A 5 48.91 28.07 -18.62
C LYS A 5 47.85 27.22 -17.90
N LYS A 6 47.67 27.44 -16.60
CA LYS A 6 46.57 26.86 -15.85
C LYS A 6 45.28 27.57 -16.28
N PHE A 7 44.49 26.93 -17.13
CA PHE A 7 43.13 27.34 -17.40
C PHE A 7 42.33 27.14 -16.11
N ALA A 8 41.95 28.24 -15.46
CA ALA A 8 41.10 28.25 -14.29
C ALA A 8 39.85 29.08 -14.61
N PHE A 9 38.69 28.58 -14.20
CA PHE A 9 37.43 29.29 -14.37
C PHE A 9 37.42 30.54 -13.49
N THR A 10 36.78 31.60 -13.98
CA THR A 10 36.58 32.81 -13.16
C THR A 10 35.48 32.56 -12.12
N LEU A 11 35.53 33.28 -10.99
CA LEU A 11 34.47 33.21 -9.97
C LEU A 11 33.08 33.53 -10.56
N ALA A 12 33.03 34.51 -11.48
CA ALA A 12 31.79 34.90 -12.14
C ALA A 12 31.22 33.78 -13.02
N GLU A 13 32.08 33.07 -13.77
CA GLU A 13 31.70 31.93 -14.60
C GLU A 13 31.13 30.76 -13.76
N VAL A 14 31.76 30.47 -12.62
CA VAL A 14 31.26 29.45 -11.69
C VAL A 14 29.92 29.87 -11.04
N MET A 15 29.76 31.15 -10.68
CA MET A 15 28.49 31.63 -10.10
C MET A 15 27.32 31.55 -11.10
N VAL A 16 27.54 31.96 -12.35
CA VAL A 16 26.51 31.91 -13.40
C VAL A 16 26.12 30.46 -13.69
N THR A 17 27.10 29.56 -13.80
CA THR A 17 26.82 28.13 -14.06
C THR A 17 26.07 27.47 -12.91
N MET A 18 26.46 27.71 -11.64
CA MET A 18 25.72 27.22 -10.48
C MET A 18 24.29 27.79 -10.41
N SER A 19 24.10 29.05 -10.78
CA SER A 19 22.77 29.68 -10.82
C SER A 19 21.88 29.02 -11.88
N ILE A 20 22.40 28.80 -13.08
CA ILE A 20 21.66 28.13 -14.17
C ILE A 20 21.31 26.69 -13.77
N VAL A 21 22.28 25.92 -13.24
CA VAL A 21 22.04 24.54 -12.78
C VAL A 21 21.03 24.52 -11.63
N GLY A 22 21.07 25.47 -10.71
CA GLY A 22 20.12 25.58 -9.60
C GLY A 22 18.67 25.79 -10.08
N VAL A 23 18.45 26.69 -11.03
CA VAL A 23 17.12 26.96 -11.61
C VAL A 23 16.59 25.74 -12.38
N VAL A 24 17.43 25.09 -13.19
CA VAL A 24 17.04 23.90 -13.95
C VAL A 24 16.75 22.72 -13.02
N ALA A 25 17.58 22.51 -11.98
CA ALA A 25 17.40 21.46 -11.00
C ALA A 25 16.09 21.65 -10.20
N ALA A 26 15.77 22.88 -9.78
CA ALA A 26 14.54 23.18 -9.05
C ALA A 26 13.26 22.83 -9.84
N MET A 27 13.29 22.96 -11.17
CA MET A 27 12.15 22.59 -12.04
C MET A 27 12.09 21.08 -12.36
N THR A 28 13.25 20.42 -12.46
CA THR A 28 13.35 19.04 -12.94
C THR A 28 13.30 18.00 -11.81
N ILE A 29 13.89 18.29 -10.65
CA ILE A 29 13.96 17.35 -9.51
C ILE A 29 12.57 16.95 -9.01
N PRO A 30 11.60 17.86 -8.79
CA PRO A 30 10.27 17.46 -8.31
C PRO A 30 9.56 16.53 -9.30
N THR A 31 9.64 16.82 -10.59
CA THR A 31 9.02 16.00 -11.65
C THR A 31 9.66 14.61 -11.73
N LEU A 32 10.99 14.54 -11.67
CA LEU A 32 11.70 13.26 -11.66
C LEU A 32 11.40 12.44 -10.41
N HIS A 33 11.36 13.10 -9.24
CA HIS A 33 11.02 12.48 -7.97
C HIS A 33 9.62 11.88 -8.01
N TYR A 34 8.62 12.64 -8.47
CA TYR A 34 7.24 12.17 -8.67
C TYR A 34 7.20 10.89 -9.51
N GLN A 35 7.83 10.90 -10.68
CA GLN A 35 7.79 9.76 -11.61
C GLN A 35 8.50 8.53 -11.03
N ARG A 36 9.58 8.73 -10.27
CA ARG A 36 10.30 7.67 -9.58
C ARG A 36 9.44 7.05 -8.48
N VAL A 37 8.89 7.86 -7.57
CA VAL A 37 8.04 7.40 -6.45
C VAL A 37 6.85 6.61 -6.97
N LYS A 38 6.18 7.15 -7.99
CA LYS A 38 5.05 6.49 -8.67
C LYS A 38 5.39 5.09 -9.19
N ARG A 39 6.56 4.93 -9.83
CA ARG A 39 7.04 3.63 -10.33
C ARG A 39 7.42 2.68 -9.20
N GLU A 40 8.08 3.20 -8.16
CA GLU A 40 8.45 2.41 -6.99
C GLU A 40 7.21 1.86 -6.28
N TYR A 41 6.22 2.71 -6.02
CA TYR A 41 5.00 2.32 -5.31
C TYR A 41 4.19 1.32 -6.11
N SER A 42 4.08 1.50 -7.43
CA SER A 42 3.42 0.55 -8.32
C SER A 42 4.07 -0.84 -8.26
N ALA A 43 5.41 -0.89 -8.34
CA ALA A 43 6.14 -2.15 -8.25
C ALA A 43 5.96 -2.82 -6.88
N LYS A 44 6.04 -2.05 -5.79
CA LYS A 44 5.84 -2.56 -4.42
C LYS A 44 4.43 -3.07 -4.17
N LEU A 45 3.40 -2.36 -4.64
CA LEU A 45 2.01 -2.78 -4.49
C LEU A 45 1.73 -4.07 -5.26
N LYS A 46 2.17 -4.14 -6.51
CA LYS A 46 2.04 -5.34 -7.34
C LYS A 46 2.74 -6.54 -6.70
N ASN A 47 3.96 -6.33 -6.18
CA ASN A 47 4.71 -7.36 -5.49
C ASN A 47 4.00 -7.81 -4.20
N PHE A 48 3.56 -6.87 -3.35
CA PHE A 48 2.82 -7.15 -2.13
C PHE A 48 1.57 -7.98 -2.42
N TYR A 49 0.72 -7.53 -3.35
CA TYR A 49 -0.52 -8.23 -3.68
C TYR A 49 -0.25 -9.65 -4.20
N SER A 50 0.74 -9.82 -5.09
CA SER A 50 1.10 -11.14 -5.62
C SER A 50 1.68 -12.05 -4.53
N ARG A 51 2.61 -11.54 -3.73
CA ARG A 51 3.25 -12.33 -2.66
C ARG A 51 2.25 -12.69 -1.57
N MET A 52 1.31 -11.81 -1.26
CA MET A 52 0.27 -12.10 -0.28
C MET A 52 -0.67 -13.20 -0.75
N ASN A 53 -1.10 -13.16 -2.01
CA ASN A 53 -1.90 -14.24 -2.58
C ASN A 53 -1.16 -15.59 -2.56
N ASN A 54 0.13 -15.61 -2.90
CA ASN A 54 0.94 -16.82 -2.80
C ASN A 54 1.07 -17.31 -1.34
N ALA A 55 1.32 -16.40 -0.39
CA ALA A 55 1.39 -16.74 1.04
C ALA A 55 0.07 -17.33 1.57
N ILE A 56 -1.08 -16.86 1.07
CA ILE A 56 -2.39 -17.42 1.40
C ILE A 56 -2.54 -18.84 0.83
N LEU A 57 -2.09 -19.08 -0.40
CA LEU A 57 -2.11 -20.42 -0.99
C LEU A 57 -1.23 -21.40 -0.21
N ASP A 58 -0.01 -20.98 0.15
CA ASP A 58 0.91 -21.77 0.96
C ASP A 58 0.32 -22.08 2.34
N MET A 59 -0.25 -21.07 3.00
CA MET A 59 -0.99 -21.24 4.25
C MET A 59 -2.13 -22.27 4.11
N GLN A 60 -2.88 -22.24 3.01
CA GLN A 60 -3.99 -23.16 2.80
C GLN A 60 -3.54 -24.61 2.59
N MET A 61 -2.38 -24.82 1.96
CA MET A 61 -1.81 -26.16 1.80
C MET A 61 -1.45 -26.79 3.15
N ASP A 62 -0.89 -25.99 4.06
CA ASP A 62 -0.38 -26.49 5.35
C ASP A 62 -1.44 -26.52 6.45
N LYS A 63 -2.35 -25.54 6.48
CA LYS A 63 -3.34 -25.36 7.57
C LYS A 63 -4.77 -25.71 7.18
N GLY A 64 -5.01 -26.08 5.94
CA GLY A 64 -6.34 -26.39 5.40
C GLY A 64 -7.05 -25.17 4.82
N SER A 65 -8.31 -25.34 4.45
CA SER A 65 -9.07 -24.31 3.75
C SER A 65 -9.28 -23.06 4.60
N PHE A 66 -9.17 -21.89 3.98
CA PHE A 66 -9.51 -20.60 4.59
C PHE A 66 -10.99 -20.50 5.00
N SER A 67 -11.88 -21.35 4.45
CA SER A 67 -13.27 -21.45 4.91
C SER A 67 -13.38 -21.89 6.37
N ASP A 68 -12.42 -22.68 6.84
CA ASP A 68 -12.43 -23.28 8.17
C ASP A 68 -11.66 -22.41 9.17
N MET A 69 -10.92 -21.41 8.64
CA MET A 69 -10.18 -20.45 9.44
C MET A 69 -11.13 -19.43 10.06
N GLN A 70 -11.07 -19.31 11.38
CA GLN A 70 -11.84 -18.32 12.11
C GLN A 70 -10.92 -17.34 12.82
N LEU A 71 -11.22 -16.05 12.64
CA LEU A 71 -10.72 -15.01 13.53
C LEU A 71 -11.72 -14.83 14.67
N VAL A 72 -11.43 -15.49 15.78
CA VAL A 72 -12.24 -15.43 17.01
C VAL A 72 -11.91 -14.12 17.71
N ARG A 73 -12.92 -13.27 17.90
CA ARG A 73 -12.81 -12.08 18.75
C ARG A 73 -13.22 -12.51 20.15
N ASN A 74 -12.28 -12.51 21.09
CA ASN A 74 -12.59 -12.79 22.48
C ASN A 74 -12.12 -11.61 23.32
N GLU A 75 -13.06 -10.77 23.77
CA GLU A 75 -12.72 -9.54 24.51
C GLU A 75 -11.97 -9.82 25.82
N GLU A 76 -12.13 -11.01 26.39
CA GLU A 76 -11.42 -11.48 27.60
C GLU A 76 -9.99 -11.97 27.28
N ARG A 77 -9.75 -12.49 26.07
CA ARG A 77 -8.44 -12.98 25.61
C ARG A 77 -7.67 -12.00 24.71
N ASP A 78 -8.32 -10.94 24.22
CA ASP A 78 -7.74 -9.94 23.30
C ASP A 78 -7.69 -8.52 23.90
N PRO A 79 -7.04 -8.31 25.06
CA PRO A 79 -6.83 -6.96 25.57
C PRO A 79 -6.08 -6.13 24.53
N GLY A 80 -6.67 -5.00 24.11
CA GLY A 80 -6.11 -4.11 23.10
C GLY A 80 -6.47 -4.40 21.64
N ASN A 81 -7.49 -5.26 21.37
CA ASN A 81 -8.01 -5.50 20.01
C ASN A 81 -6.92 -5.98 19.03
N LYS A 82 -6.13 -6.98 19.48
CA LYS A 82 -4.97 -7.54 18.75
C LYS A 82 -5.29 -8.83 17.98
N CYS A 83 -6.54 -9.28 17.96
CA CYS A 83 -6.95 -10.53 17.33
C CYS A 83 -6.51 -10.64 15.86
N GLY A 84 -6.64 -9.55 15.08
CA GLY A 84 -6.16 -9.47 13.70
C GLY A 84 -4.65 -9.62 13.56
N TYR A 85 -3.90 -8.92 14.40
CA TYR A 85 -2.44 -9.02 14.46
C TYR A 85 -1.98 -10.43 14.83
N ASN A 86 -2.51 -10.99 15.92
CA ASN A 86 -2.18 -12.33 16.38
C ASN A 86 -2.51 -13.38 15.31
N TRP A 87 -3.64 -13.23 14.64
CA TRP A 87 -4.03 -14.11 13.54
C TRP A 87 -3.04 -14.03 12.36
N TYR A 88 -2.66 -12.82 11.94
CA TYR A 88 -1.70 -12.62 10.85
C TYR A 88 -0.34 -13.25 11.19
N ILE A 89 0.20 -12.95 12.38
CA ILE A 89 1.48 -13.50 12.85
C ILE A 89 1.45 -15.03 12.92
N ALA A 90 0.34 -15.62 13.36
CA ALA A 90 0.23 -17.07 13.45
C ALA A 90 0.07 -17.75 12.07
N ASN A 91 -0.58 -17.09 11.11
CA ASN A 91 -1.08 -17.77 9.90
C ASN A 91 -0.46 -17.31 8.59
N LEU A 92 -0.08 -16.04 8.43
CA LEU A 92 0.46 -15.53 7.15
C LEU A 92 1.93 -15.11 7.25
N ASP A 93 2.36 -14.61 8.41
CA ASP A 93 3.73 -14.19 8.64
C ASP A 93 4.79 -15.27 8.35
N PRO A 94 4.58 -16.56 8.69
CA PRO A 94 5.56 -17.61 8.36
C PRO A 94 5.81 -17.78 6.84
N TYR A 95 4.84 -17.42 6.01
CA TYR A 95 4.91 -17.58 4.55
C TYR A 95 5.33 -16.29 3.84
N TYR A 96 4.88 -15.13 4.33
CA TYR A 96 5.25 -13.84 3.75
C TYR A 96 6.62 -13.33 4.24
N GLY A 97 6.88 -13.52 5.53
CA GLY A 97 8.09 -13.11 6.25
C GLY A 97 8.10 -11.63 6.64
N HIS A 98 8.53 -11.34 7.87
CA HIS A 98 8.82 -9.99 8.35
C HIS A 98 10.32 -9.73 8.50
N GLU A 99 10.68 -8.45 8.63
CA GLU A 99 11.98 -8.00 9.12
C GLU A 99 11.94 -7.78 10.64
N TYR A 100 10.93 -7.03 11.12
CA TYR A 100 10.62 -6.90 12.54
C TYR A 100 9.13 -6.59 12.74
N VAL A 101 8.65 -6.70 13.99
CA VAL A 101 7.26 -6.45 14.35
C VAL A 101 7.15 -5.46 15.51
N ASP A 102 6.10 -4.63 15.47
CA ASP A 102 5.66 -3.80 16.57
C ASP A 102 4.30 -4.29 17.06
N ALA A 103 4.32 -5.15 18.09
CA ALA A 103 3.11 -5.71 18.67
C ALA A 103 2.25 -4.69 19.44
N THR A 104 2.78 -3.51 19.76
CA THR A 104 2.04 -2.44 20.44
C THR A 104 1.15 -1.72 19.43
N HIS A 105 1.72 -1.38 18.28
CA HIS A 105 1.00 -0.73 17.18
C HIS A 105 0.43 -1.71 16.16
N LYS A 106 0.52 -3.03 16.42
CA LYS A 106 -0.01 -4.10 15.55
C LYS A 106 0.53 -3.99 14.13
N THR A 107 1.81 -3.71 14.00
CA THR A 107 2.46 -3.39 12.73
C THR A 107 3.55 -4.41 12.43
N VAL A 108 3.64 -4.82 11.17
CA VAL A 108 4.66 -5.74 10.65
C VAL A 108 5.49 -4.97 9.63
N TYR A 109 6.81 -4.98 9.77
CA TYR A 109 7.72 -4.32 8.85
C TYR A 109 8.39 -5.34 7.94
N PHE A 110 8.53 -5.00 6.66
CA PHE A 110 9.10 -5.86 5.65
C PHE A 110 10.47 -5.34 5.18
N ARG A 111 11.31 -6.25 4.68
CA ARG A 111 12.69 -5.97 4.24
C ARG A 111 12.81 -4.94 3.10
N ASP A 112 11.73 -4.66 2.39
CA ASP A 112 11.69 -3.64 1.32
C ASP A 112 11.36 -2.23 1.84
N GLY A 113 11.28 -2.08 3.16
CA GLY A 113 11.00 -0.82 3.86
C GLY A 113 9.52 -0.46 3.89
N SER A 114 8.63 -1.36 3.48
CA SER A 114 7.17 -1.22 3.64
C SER A 114 6.70 -1.77 4.98
N LYS A 115 5.47 -1.44 5.38
CA LYS A 115 4.84 -1.98 6.59
C LYS A 115 3.38 -2.39 6.33
N LEU A 116 2.89 -3.31 7.14
CA LEU A 116 1.49 -3.71 7.20
C LEU A 116 0.95 -3.38 8.60
N ILE A 117 -0.09 -2.56 8.67
CA ILE A 117 -0.78 -2.24 9.91
C ILE A 117 -2.03 -3.12 9.98
N LEU A 118 -2.15 -3.89 11.06
CA LEU A 118 -3.24 -4.81 11.29
C LEU A 118 -4.27 -4.15 12.22
N HIS A 119 -5.51 -4.01 11.72
CA HIS A 119 -6.61 -3.48 12.51
C HIS A 119 -7.32 -4.59 13.29
N GLY A 120 -8.23 -4.17 14.17
CA GLY A 120 -9.14 -5.13 14.81
C GLY A 120 -10.18 -5.68 13.81
N LYS A 121 -10.88 -6.75 14.19
CA LYS A 121 -11.95 -7.32 13.35
C LYS A 121 -13.27 -6.57 13.53
N TYR A 122 -13.82 -6.06 12.44
CA TYR A 122 -15.20 -5.57 12.33
C TYR A 122 -15.84 -6.14 11.05
N GLY A 123 -16.37 -7.36 11.12
CA GLY A 123 -16.76 -8.14 9.92
C GLY A 123 -15.54 -8.82 9.30
N CYS A 124 -14.76 -8.08 8.53
CA CYS A 124 -13.45 -8.51 8.01
C CYS A 124 -12.29 -8.02 8.89
N LEU A 125 -11.08 -8.52 8.62
CA LEU A 125 -9.83 -7.95 9.11
C LEU A 125 -9.34 -6.92 8.10
N ASP A 126 -9.43 -5.65 8.46
CA ASP A 126 -8.83 -4.55 7.72
C ASP A 126 -7.31 -4.52 7.93
N VAL A 127 -6.57 -4.35 6.84
CA VAL A 127 -5.12 -4.14 6.89
C VAL A 127 -4.70 -2.97 6.01
N ASP A 128 -3.81 -2.12 6.50
CA ASP A 128 -3.24 -1.04 5.71
C ASP A 128 -1.80 -1.39 5.33
N TYR A 129 -1.57 -1.56 4.03
CA TYR A 129 -0.23 -1.69 3.49
C TYR A 129 0.32 -0.31 3.16
N ASP A 130 1.45 0.02 3.76
CA ASP A 130 2.16 1.28 3.57
C ASP A 130 3.46 1.01 2.83
N VAL A 131 3.56 1.55 1.61
CA VAL A 131 4.61 1.23 0.62
C VAL A 131 6.00 1.76 1.00
N ASN A 132 6.08 2.76 1.89
CA ASN A 132 7.34 3.41 2.28
C ASN A 132 7.56 3.46 3.80
N GLY A 133 6.75 2.75 4.58
CA GLY A 133 7.01 2.52 5.99
C GLY A 133 6.55 3.72 6.82
N ASP A 134 7.39 4.23 7.70
CA ASP A 134 7.03 5.41 8.53
C ASP A 134 7.33 6.74 7.85
N LYS A 135 7.89 6.71 6.63
CA LYS A 135 8.21 7.91 5.88
C LYS A 135 6.90 8.60 5.48
N GLY A 136 6.76 9.87 5.85
CA GLY A 136 5.59 10.65 5.49
C GLY A 136 5.34 10.69 3.97
N PRO A 137 4.10 11.00 3.55
CA PRO A 137 3.07 11.64 4.37
C PRO A 137 2.16 10.71 5.20
N ASN A 138 2.23 9.37 5.08
CA ASN A 138 1.38 8.38 5.78
C ASN A 138 -0.12 8.67 5.59
N ARG A 139 -0.57 8.72 4.34
CA ARG A 139 -1.93 9.06 3.91
C ARG A 139 -2.54 7.93 3.06
N GLN A 140 -3.74 7.54 3.47
CA GLN A 140 -4.61 6.64 2.71
C GLN A 140 -4.85 7.13 1.28
N GLY A 141 -4.65 6.23 0.31
CA GLY A 141 -4.73 6.52 -1.12
C GLY A 141 -3.47 7.15 -1.71
N PHE A 142 -2.43 7.43 -0.93
CA PHE A 142 -1.17 8.03 -1.41
C PHE A 142 0.03 7.10 -1.24
N ASP A 143 0.28 6.67 -0.02
CA ASP A 143 1.32 5.71 0.36
C ASP A 143 0.72 4.55 1.18
N GLN A 144 -0.44 4.76 1.81
CA GLN A 144 -1.20 3.72 2.50
C GLN A 144 -2.38 3.22 1.68
N TYR A 145 -2.53 1.90 1.62
CA TYR A 145 -3.55 1.22 0.83
C TYR A 145 -4.20 0.11 1.65
N ARG A 146 -5.52 0.21 1.81
CA ARG A 146 -6.29 -0.77 2.58
C ARG A 146 -6.67 -2.00 1.77
N PHE A 147 -6.52 -3.16 2.41
CA PHE A 147 -7.00 -4.47 1.96
C PHE A 147 -7.85 -5.12 3.06
N LEU A 148 -8.56 -6.18 2.68
CA LEU A 148 -9.44 -6.94 3.57
C LEU A 148 -9.10 -8.43 3.56
N TYR A 149 -9.19 -9.06 4.73
CA TYR A 149 -9.35 -10.51 4.86
C TYR A 149 -10.73 -10.83 5.46
N CYS A 150 -11.58 -11.53 4.72
CA CYS A 150 -12.95 -11.82 5.15
C CYS A 150 -13.12 -13.29 5.51
N PHE A 151 -13.60 -13.55 6.73
CA PHE A 151 -13.66 -14.90 7.31
C PHE A 151 -15.00 -15.60 7.09
N ASP A 152 -16.09 -14.86 6.93
CA ASP A 152 -17.42 -15.41 6.67
C ASP A 152 -17.85 -15.21 5.20
N ASN A 153 -18.71 -16.10 4.71
CA ASN A 153 -19.18 -16.08 3.32
C ASN A 153 -19.94 -14.80 2.97
N GLY A 154 -20.74 -14.26 3.90
CA GLY A 154 -21.53 -13.04 3.68
C GLY A 154 -20.64 -11.85 3.35
N SER A 155 -19.60 -11.63 4.16
CA SER A 155 -18.60 -10.58 3.92
C SER A 155 -17.80 -10.82 2.63
N ARG A 156 -17.43 -12.06 2.30
CA ARG A 156 -16.72 -12.36 1.04
C ARG A 156 -17.56 -12.03 -0.19
N VAL A 157 -18.83 -12.41 -0.20
CA VAL A 157 -19.76 -12.05 -1.29
C VAL A 157 -19.99 -10.55 -1.36
N ALA A 158 -20.14 -9.88 -0.21
CA ALA A 158 -20.33 -8.44 -0.16
C ALA A 158 -19.13 -7.66 -0.72
N HIS A 159 -17.90 -8.02 -0.31
CA HIS A 159 -16.69 -7.28 -0.67
C HIS A 159 -15.97 -7.79 -1.92
N PHE A 160 -16.10 -9.07 -2.26
CA PHE A 160 -15.37 -9.69 -3.38
C PHE A 160 -16.28 -10.32 -4.44
N GLY A 161 -17.57 -10.50 -4.15
CA GLY A 161 -18.55 -11.03 -5.11
C GLY A 161 -18.54 -12.55 -5.22
N ARG A 162 -17.63 -13.22 -4.53
CA ARG A 162 -17.50 -14.67 -4.49
C ARG A 162 -17.11 -15.13 -3.09
N GLU A 163 -17.57 -16.32 -2.70
CA GLU A 163 -17.28 -16.93 -1.39
C GLU A 163 -15.87 -17.52 -1.28
N ASP A 164 -15.22 -17.75 -2.42
CA ASP A 164 -13.91 -18.41 -2.51
C ASP A 164 -12.73 -17.42 -2.47
N ILE A 165 -13.01 -16.11 -2.47
CA ILE A 165 -11.98 -15.08 -2.34
C ILE A 165 -11.87 -14.68 -0.87
N PHE A 166 -10.69 -14.87 -0.30
CA PHE A 166 -10.42 -14.58 1.11
C PHE A 166 -9.82 -13.19 1.33
N PHE A 167 -8.95 -12.75 0.40
CA PHE A 167 -8.18 -11.52 0.47
C PHE A 167 -8.43 -10.66 -0.77
N GLY A 168 -8.57 -9.35 -0.58
CA GLY A 168 -8.75 -8.45 -1.71
C GLY A 168 -8.94 -7.00 -1.32
N THR A 169 -9.33 -6.19 -2.31
CA THR A 169 -9.62 -4.77 -2.12
C THR A 169 -11.07 -4.53 -1.68
N TYR A 170 -11.34 -3.34 -1.14
CA TYR A 170 -12.70 -2.94 -0.80
C TYR A 170 -13.53 -2.75 -2.08
N GLY A 171 -14.76 -3.29 -2.13
CA GLY A 171 -15.71 -2.98 -3.19
C GLY A 171 -15.46 -3.71 -4.53
N SER A 172 -15.18 -5.01 -4.48
CA SER A 172 -15.27 -5.93 -5.65
C SER A 172 -16.60 -6.67 -5.75
N GLY A 173 -17.36 -6.76 -4.66
CA GLY A 173 -18.57 -7.58 -4.57
C GLY A 173 -19.88 -6.83 -4.78
N LEU A 174 -20.94 -7.33 -4.17
CA LEU A 174 -22.33 -6.86 -4.36
C LEU A 174 -22.50 -5.34 -4.21
N THR A 175 -21.66 -4.67 -3.43
CA THR A 175 -21.74 -3.22 -3.19
C THR A 175 -21.18 -2.36 -4.32
N ALA A 176 -20.44 -2.93 -5.27
CA ALA A 176 -19.58 -2.16 -6.16
C ALA A 176 -19.32 -2.78 -7.55
N ALA A 177 -19.85 -3.97 -7.85
CA ALA A 177 -19.59 -4.73 -9.08
C ALA A 177 -19.82 -3.95 -10.39
N ASN A 178 -20.74 -2.98 -10.41
CA ASN A 178 -21.05 -2.16 -11.59
C ASN A 178 -20.37 -0.77 -11.59
N THR A 179 -19.39 -0.54 -10.71
CA THR A 179 -18.69 0.74 -10.64
C THR A 179 -17.75 0.88 -11.83
N THR A 180 -17.93 1.91 -12.64
CA THR A 180 -17.02 2.21 -13.75
C THR A 180 -15.69 2.77 -13.22
N ARG A 181 -14.60 2.62 -13.99
CA ARG A 181 -13.31 3.21 -13.62
C ARG A 181 -13.40 4.72 -13.35
N ALA A 182 -14.17 5.47 -14.14
CA ALA A 182 -14.36 6.91 -13.94
C ALA A 182 -15.01 7.22 -12.58
N GLN A 183 -15.97 6.40 -12.15
CA GLN A 183 -16.57 6.51 -10.81
C GLN A 183 -15.56 6.13 -9.72
N MET A 184 -14.68 5.15 -9.94
CA MET A 184 -13.61 4.81 -8.99
C MET A 184 -12.63 5.97 -8.81
N VAL A 185 -12.26 6.67 -9.89
CA VAL A 185 -11.44 7.90 -9.85
C VAL A 185 -12.13 8.98 -9.01
N ALA A 186 -13.41 9.25 -9.27
CA ALA A 186 -14.17 10.24 -8.51
C ALA A 186 -14.26 9.88 -7.01
N LYS A 187 -14.56 8.61 -6.69
CA LYS A 187 -14.64 8.11 -5.31
C LYS A 187 -13.29 8.20 -4.58
N CYS A 188 -12.19 7.74 -5.20
CA CYS A 188 -10.84 7.85 -4.64
C CYS A 188 -10.42 9.31 -4.40
N GLY A 189 -10.84 10.23 -5.26
CA GLY A 189 -10.55 11.66 -5.15
C GLY A 189 -11.44 12.42 -4.16
N THR A 190 -12.48 11.78 -3.63
CA THR A 190 -13.41 12.44 -2.71
C THR A 190 -12.71 12.64 -1.36
N LYS A 191 -12.44 13.90 -1.01
CA LYS A 191 -11.78 14.30 0.25
C LYS A 191 -12.73 14.31 1.46
N THR A 192 -13.82 13.53 1.44
CA THR A 192 -14.63 13.36 2.63
C THR A 192 -13.85 12.52 3.62
N ASP A 193 -13.77 12.94 4.89
CA ASP A 193 -13.16 12.19 5.98
C ASP A 193 -13.91 10.90 6.35
N THR A 194 -14.90 10.51 5.54
CA THR A 194 -15.50 9.20 5.64
C THR A 194 -14.51 8.16 5.13
N ALA A 195 -14.21 7.18 5.98
CA ALA A 195 -13.27 6.10 5.73
C ALA A 195 -13.41 5.51 4.31
N ASP A 196 -14.64 5.39 3.82
CA ASP A 196 -14.97 4.80 2.52
C ASP A 196 -14.28 5.44 1.31
N GLY A 197 -14.13 6.77 1.25
CA GLY A 197 -13.62 7.47 0.06
C GLY A 197 -12.20 7.07 -0.30
N ARG A 198 -11.33 6.95 0.70
CA ARG A 198 -9.91 6.63 0.51
C ARG A 198 -9.67 5.14 0.22
N LEU A 199 -10.59 4.25 0.61
CA LEU A 199 -10.54 2.81 0.31
C LEU A 199 -10.69 2.52 -1.19
N TRP A 200 -11.43 3.37 -1.91
CA TRP A 200 -11.61 3.24 -3.37
C TRP A 200 -10.32 3.42 -4.15
N CYS A 201 -9.29 4.02 -3.56
CA CYS A 201 -8.00 4.17 -4.20
C CYS A 201 -7.30 2.82 -4.41
N THR A 202 -7.40 1.89 -3.45
CA THR A 202 -6.86 0.53 -3.65
C THR A 202 -7.64 -0.20 -4.73
N LYS A 203 -8.97 -0.03 -4.79
CA LYS A 203 -9.80 -0.64 -5.83
C LYS A 203 -9.49 -0.12 -7.23
N LEU A 204 -9.33 1.20 -7.36
CA LEU A 204 -8.90 1.84 -8.60
C LEU A 204 -7.56 1.27 -9.07
N LEU A 205 -6.61 1.11 -8.15
CA LEU A 205 -5.30 0.55 -8.46
C LEU A 205 -5.39 -0.91 -8.88
N GLU A 206 -6.19 -1.74 -8.22
CA GLU A 206 -6.43 -3.12 -8.66
C GLU A 206 -7.00 -3.16 -10.09
N ASN A 207 -8.01 -2.32 -10.39
CA ASN A 207 -8.55 -2.18 -11.74
C ASN A 207 -7.49 -1.71 -12.75
N ASP A 208 -6.57 -0.85 -12.32
CA ASP A 208 -5.45 -0.35 -13.11
C ASP A 208 -4.19 -1.23 -13.03
N GLN A 209 -4.31 -2.49 -12.59
CA GLN A 209 -3.19 -3.46 -12.52
C GLN A 209 -2.01 -2.96 -11.66
N TRP A 210 -2.33 -2.26 -10.59
CA TRP A 210 -1.42 -1.60 -9.65
C TRP A 210 -0.61 -0.46 -10.28
N GLU A 211 -1.04 0.08 -11.41
CA GLU A 211 -0.42 1.21 -12.07
C GLU A 211 -1.13 2.51 -11.75
N PHE A 212 -0.38 3.49 -11.26
CA PHE A 212 -0.89 4.84 -11.13
C PHE A 212 -1.03 5.47 -12.52
N LYS A 213 -2.25 5.68 -13.01
CA LYS A 213 -2.47 6.38 -14.29
C LYS A 213 -2.32 7.91 -14.13
N SER A 214 -2.38 8.65 -15.24
CA SER A 214 -2.19 10.12 -15.22
C SER A 214 -3.33 10.86 -14.53
N ASP A 215 -4.51 10.25 -14.46
CA ASP A 215 -5.73 10.77 -13.85
C ASP A 215 -5.93 10.28 -12.40
N TYR A 216 -4.89 9.69 -11.80
CA TYR A 216 -4.94 9.31 -10.39
C TYR A 216 -5.19 10.54 -9.51
N PRO A 217 -6.18 10.53 -8.60
CA PRO A 217 -6.61 11.74 -7.89
C PRO A 217 -5.56 12.39 -6.97
N TRP A 218 -4.57 11.61 -6.50
CA TRP A 218 -3.54 12.08 -5.60
C TRP A 218 -2.23 12.35 -6.34
N LYS A 219 -1.65 13.53 -6.09
CA LYS A 219 -0.38 13.95 -6.71
C LYS A 219 0.78 13.70 -5.75
N PHE A 220 1.75 12.90 -6.21
CA PHE A 220 3.08 12.72 -5.61
C PHE A 220 3.94 13.98 -5.64
#